data_AF-R1GT17-F1
#
_entry.id   AF-R1GT17-F1
#
_cell.length_a   1.000
_cell.length_b   1.000
_cell.length_c   1.000
_cell.angle_alpha   90.00
_cell.angle_beta   90.00
_cell.angle_gamma   90.00
#
_symmetry.space_group_name_H-M   'P 1'
#
loop_
_entity.id
_entity.type
_entity.pdbx_description
1 polymer ?
#
loop_
_entity_poly.entity_id
_entity_poly.type
_entity_poly.pdbx_seq_one_letter_code
_entity_poly.pdbx_strand_id
1 'polypeptide(L)' 'MAIPETGFIREAQLVTTANKVGPLPFSKSTLWRMVGEGKFPKPIKLGVRVTAWRCEEVHEWINAQGQAA' A
#
# COMPACT_ATOMS: atom_id res chain seq x y z
N MET A 1 -10.01 4.47 -8.45
CA MET A 1 -10.47 3.48 -7.46
C MET A 1 -9.99 3.95 -6.10
N ALA A 2 -10.89 4.31 -5.19
CA ALA A 2 -10.53 4.84 -3.87
C ALA A 2 -10.08 3.70 -2.93
N ILE A 3 -9.15 4.00 -2.02
CA ILE A 3 -8.87 3.12 -0.88
C ILE A 3 -10.07 3.28 0.08
N PRO A 4 -10.72 2.21 0.53
CA PRO A 4 -11.81 2.31 1.51
C PRO A 4 -11.26 2.79 2.85
N GLU A 5 -12.08 3.43 3.69
CA GLU A 5 -11.63 4.00 4.97
C GLU A 5 -11.08 2.94 5.94
N THR A 6 -11.65 1.73 5.91
CA THR A 6 -11.24 0.62 6.79
C THR A 6 -11.15 -0.70 6.02
N GLY A 7 -10.63 -1.74 6.69
CA GLY A 7 -10.50 -3.08 6.14
C GLY A 7 -9.11 -3.37 5.57
N PHE A 8 -9.05 -4.22 4.54
CA PHE A 8 -7.79 -4.71 3.98
C PHE A 8 -7.68 -4.45 2.48
N ILE A 9 -6.50 -4.01 2.06
CA ILE A 9 -6.16 -3.80 0.65
C ILE A 9 -4.93 -4.64 0.27
N ARG A 10 -4.99 -5.26 -0.91
CA ARG A 10 -3.90 -6.09 -1.42
C ARG A 10 -2.89 -5.27 -2.23
N GLU A 11 -1.69 -5.81 -2.37
CA GLU A 11 -0.62 -5.25 -3.20
C GLU A 11 -1.11 -4.80 -4.59
N ALA A 12 -1.81 -5.68 -5.33
CA ALA A 12 -2.31 -5.41 -6.68
C ALA A 12 -3.41 -4.33 -6.76
N GLN A 13 -3.91 -3.86 -5.62
CA GLN A 13 -4.82 -2.72 -5.51
C GLN A 13 -4.10 -1.45 -5.04
N LEU A 14 -2.92 -1.56 -4.43
CA LEU A 14 -2.11 -0.44 -3.97
C LEU A 14 -1.22 0.14 -5.07
N VAL A 15 -0.53 -0.73 -5.81
CA VAL A 15 0.52 -0.29 -6.74
C VAL A 15 -0.02 0.04 -8.12
N THR A 16 0.68 0.93 -8.80
CA THR A 16 0.46 1.20 -10.22
C THR A 16 1.26 0.22 -11.06
N THR A 17 0.58 -0.35 -12.05
CA THR A 17 1.12 -1.28 -13.05
C THR A 17 0.78 -0.75 -14.44
N ALA A 18 1.43 -1.30 -15.47
CA ALA A 18 1.17 -0.91 -16.86
C ALA A 18 -0.33 -1.01 -17.26
N ASN A 19 -1.07 -1.95 -16.68
CA ASN A 19 -2.46 -2.21 -17.03
C ASN A 19 -3.48 -1.66 -16.01
N LYS A 20 -3.02 -1.16 -14.86
CA LYS A 20 -3.90 -0.72 -13.77
C LYS A 20 -3.23 0.32 -12.91
N VAL A 21 -3.89 1.47 -12.79
CA VAL A 21 -3.48 2.55 -11.89
C VAL A 21 -3.97 2.24 -10.47
N GLY A 22 -3.02 2.19 -9.54
CA GLY A 22 -3.29 2.10 -8.11
C GLY A 22 -3.21 3.48 -7.46
N PRO A 23 -3.62 3.60 -6.18
CA PRO A 23 -3.49 4.83 -5.42
C PRO A 23 -2.02 5.24 -5.19
N LEU A 24 -1.07 4.30 -5.23
CA LEU A 24 0.35 4.60 -5.12
C LEU A 24 0.97 4.74 -6.52
N PRO A 25 1.71 5.83 -6.79
CA PRO A 25 2.28 6.12 -8.12
C PRO A 25 3.58 5.35 -8.40
N PHE A 26 3.75 4.16 -7.81
CA PHE A 26 4.95 3.34 -7.98
C PHE A 26 4.61 1.85 -8.11
N SER A 27 5.60 1.09 -8.57
CA SER A 27 5.48 -0.34 -8.87
C SER A 27 5.56 -1.23 -7.62
N LYS A 28 5.21 -2.50 -7.81
CA LYS A 28 5.36 -3.57 -6.81
C LYS A 28 6.77 -3.64 -6.19
N SER A 29 7.81 -3.56 -7.01
CA SER A 29 9.19 -3.68 -6.52
C SER A 29 9.55 -2.54 -5.58
N THR A 30 9.13 -1.31 -5.91
CA THR A 30 9.32 -0.14 -5.05
C THR A 30 8.57 -0.31 -3.73
N LEU A 31 7.32 -0.79 -3.76
CA LEU A 31 6.54 -1.06 -2.53
C LEU A 31 7.31 -2.01 -1.60
N TRP A 32 7.75 -3.17 -2.11
CA TRP A 32 8.47 -4.14 -1.29
C TRP A 32 9.81 -3.62 -0.77
N ARG A 33 10.52 -2.80 -1.56
CA ARG A 33 11.73 -2.14 -1.10
C ARG A 33 11.43 -1.21 0.08
N MET A 34 10.40 -0.37 -0.01
CA MET A 34 10.00 0.54 1.07
C MET A 34 9.54 -0.22 2.32
N VAL A 35 8.83 -1.34 2.14
CA VAL A 35 8.46 -2.23 3.26
C VAL A 35 9.72 -2.81 3.93
N GLY A 36 10.69 -3.28 3.15
CA GLY A 36 11.96 -3.78 3.67
C GLY A 36 12.80 -2.71 4.37
N GLU A 37 12.75 -1.46 3.88
CA GLU A 37 13.39 -0.29 4.50
C GLU A 37 12.60 0.26 5.70
N GLY A 38 11.42 -0.26 6.01
CA GLY A 38 10.55 0.24 7.09
C GLY A 38 9.91 1.60 6.79
N LYS A 39 9.94 2.07 5.54
CA LYS A 39 9.36 3.34 5.08
C LYS A 39 7.89 3.24 4.69
N PHE A 40 7.33 2.04 4.64
CA PHE A 40 5.92 1.79 4.33
C PHE A 40 5.33 0.86 5.40
N PRO A 41 4.01 0.94 5.72
CA PRO A 41 3.39 0.06 6.70
C PRO A 41 3.68 -1.42 6.47
N LYS A 42 3.79 -2.17 7.57
CA LYS A 42 4.14 -3.60 7.49
C LYS A 42 2.95 -4.39 6.92
N PRO A 43 3.20 -5.34 6.01
CA PRO A 43 2.15 -6.22 5.52
C PRO A 43 1.62 -7.15 6.61
N ILE A 44 0.31 -7.40 6.57
CA ILE A 44 -0.39 -8.38 7.38
C ILE A 44 -0.65 -9.63 6.54
N LYS A 45 -0.32 -10.80 7.10
CA LYS A 45 -0.57 -12.10 6.48
C LYS A 45 -1.97 -12.59 6.88
N LEU A 46 -2.92 -12.51 5.95
CA LEU A 46 -4.31 -12.97 6.15
C LEU A 46 -4.50 -14.46 5.85
N GLY A 47 -3.51 -15.08 5.18
CA GLY A 47 -3.55 -16.50 4.87
C GLY A 47 -2.25 -16.99 4.25
N VAL A 48 -2.22 -18.24 3.81
CA VAL A 48 -1.00 -18.89 3.28
C VAL A 48 -0.37 -18.13 2.12
N ARG A 49 -1.20 -17.55 1.23
CA ARG A 49 -0.76 -16.77 0.05
C ARG A 49 -1.38 -15.37 -0.02
N VAL A 50 -1.93 -14.88 1.10
CA VAL A 50 -2.66 -13.60 1.13
C VAL A 50 -1.93 -12.64 2.06
N THR A 51 -1.32 -11.64 1.43
CA THR A 51 -0.71 -10.50 2.09
C THR A 51 -1.53 -9.26 1.77
N ALA A 52 -1.86 -8.49 2.80
CA ALA A 52 -2.63 -7.27 2.69
C ALA A 52 -2.13 -6.21 3.68
N TRP A 53 -2.60 -4.99 3.52
CA TRP A 53 -2.37 -3.89 4.45
C TRP A 53 -3.70 -3.42 4.98
N ARG A 54 -3.70 -2.88 6.21
CA ARG A 54 -4.86 -2.13 6.69
C ARG A 54 -5.01 -0.88 5.85
N CYS A 55 -6.23 -0.61 5.39
CA CYS A 55 -6.51 0.60 4.62
C CYS A 55 -6.21 1.86 5.45
N GLU A 56 -6.48 1.79 6.75
CA GLU A 56 -6.24 2.81 7.76
C GLU A 56 -4.76 3.26 7.75
N GLU A 57 -3.84 2.31 7.96
CA GLU A 57 -2.40 2.58 8.00
C GLU A 57 -1.85 3.10 6.68
N VAL A 58 -2.38 2.61 5.55
CA VAL A 58 -2.01 3.12 4.23
C VAL A 58 -2.47 4.57 4.07
N HIS A 59 -3.68 4.89 4.53
CA HIS A 59 -4.21 6.25 4.47
C HIS A 59 -3.40 7.20 5.35
N GLU A 60 -3.08 6.79 6.58
CA GLU A 60 -2.18 7.54 7.48
C GLU A 60 -0.82 7.78 6.84
N TRP A 61 -0.25 6.76 6.20
CA TRP A 61 1.03 6.90 5.50
C TRP A 61 0.94 7.89 4.33
N ILE A 62 -0.09 7.80 3.48
CA ILE A 62 -0.29 8.74 2.36
C ILE A 62 -0.42 10.18 2.88
N ASN A 63 -1.21 10.38 3.94
CA ASN A 63 -1.41 11.68 4.56
C ASN A 63 -0.09 12.23 5.14
N ALA A 64 0.72 11.37 5.79
CA ALA A 64 2.03 11.75 6.30
C ALA A 64 3.01 12.15 5.18
N GLN A 65 2.95 11.51 4.00
CA GLN A 65 3.77 11.94 2.84
C GLN A 65 3.28 13.27 2.25
N GLY A 66 1.97 13.52 2.25
CA GLY A 66 1.39 14.78 1.77
C GLY A 66 1.63 15.97 2.70
N GLN A 67 1.89 15.72 3.99
CA GLN A 67 2.26 16.73 4.99
C GLN A 67 3.76 17.05 5.02
N ALA A 68 4.59 16.33 4.25
CA ALA A 68 6.03 16.60 4.16
C ALA A 68 6.38 17.81 3.26
N ALA A 69 5.49 18.81 3.17
CA ALA A 69 5.65 20.05 2.42
C ALA A 69 5.51 21.26 3.34
#